data_AF-A0A2M8CDR5-F1
#
_entry.id   AF-A0A2M8CDR5-F1
#
_cell.length_a   1.000
_cell.length_b   1.000
_cell.length_c   1.000
_cell.angle_alpha   90.00
_cell.angle_beta   90.00
_cell.angle_gamma   90.00
#
_symmetry.space_group_name_H-M   'P 1'
#
loop_
_entity.id
_entity.type
_entity.pdbx_description
1 polymer ?
#
loop_
_entity_poly.entity_id
_entity_poly.type
_entity_poly.pdbx_seq_one_letter_code
_entity_poly.pdbx_strand_id
1 'polypeptide(L)'
;MKRIADEMCPEPKKIRLVMYNFKTHNASAFYETFEPEEAKRLWDRSEFIFTPKHGSWLSMEEIELQVLNGQCLNRHIATTQDIKSEVEAWQNHGNNKKSTIIWQFTNFY
;
A
#
# COMPACT_ATOMS: atom_id res chain seq x y z
N MET A 1 2.44 -7.11 4.31
CA MET A 1 1.47 -7.25 5.42
C MET A 1 2.12 -7.50 6.77
N LYS A 2 2.89 -8.57 6.97
CA LYS A 2 3.57 -8.84 8.25
C LYS A 2 4.35 -7.64 8.81
N ARG A 3 5.22 -7.05 8.00
CA ARG A 3 5.95 -5.82 8.36
C ARG A 3 5.05 -4.65 8.78
N ILE A 4 3.92 -4.45 8.09
CA ILE A 4 2.95 -3.41 8.44
C ILE A 4 2.34 -3.71 9.81
N ALA A 5 1.93 -4.95 10.04
CA ALA A 5 1.33 -5.37 11.30
C ALA A 5 2.30 -5.33 12.49
N ASP A 6 3.55 -5.71 12.29
CA ASP A 6 4.50 -5.93 13.38
C ASP A 6 5.38 -4.71 13.65
N GLU A 7 5.75 -3.94 12.63
CA GLU A 7 6.68 -2.82 12.75
C GLU A 7 5.99 -1.45 12.62
N MET A 8 5.07 -1.29 11.67
CA MET A 8 4.49 0.03 11.36
C MET A 8 3.25 0.35 12.19
N CYS A 9 2.43 -0.66 12.47
CA CYS A 9 1.17 -0.56 13.23
C CYS A 9 1.14 -1.62 14.35
N PRO A 10 2.08 -1.57 15.32
CA PRO A 10 2.23 -2.60 16.35
C PRO A 10 1.09 -2.64 17.37
N GLU A 11 0.25 -1.60 17.42
CA GLU A 11 -0.92 -1.54 18.30
C GLU A 11 -1.91 -2.70 18.05
N PRO A 12 -2.61 -3.19 19.09
CA PRO A 12 -3.54 -4.33 19.00
C PRO A 12 -4.83 -4.04 18.21
N LYS A 13 -4.94 -2.87 17.56
CA LYS A 13 -6.10 -2.48 16.77
C LYS A 13 -6.07 -3.17 15.40
N LYS A 14 -7.26 -3.43 14.84
CA LYS A 14 -7.37 -3.88 13.45
C LYS A 14 -6.80 -2.81 12.51
N ILE A 15 -6.09 -3.28 11.49
CA ILE A 15 -5.53 -2.47 10.43
C ILE A 15 -6.51 -2.49 9.26
N ARG A 16 -7.11 -1.33 8.98
CA ARG A 16 -7.93 -1.16 7.77
C ARG A 16 -7.01 -0.97 6.58
N LEU A 17 -7.05 -1.92 5.66
CA LEU A 17 -6.24 -1.94 4.47
C LEU A 17 -7.14 -1.65 3.27
N VAL A 18 -6.95 -0.49 2.66
CA VAL A 18 -7.65 -0.10 1.43
C VAL A 18 -6.83 -0.62 0.25
N MET A 19 -7.42 -1.45 -0.61
CA MET A 19 -6.70 -2.04 -1.75
C MET A 19 -7.57 -2.06 -3.01
N TYR A 20 -6.92 -2.22 -4.17
CA TYR A 20 -7.63 -2.51 -5.41
C TYR A 20 -8.35 -3.88 -5.34
N ASN A 21 -9.54 -3.96 -5.96
CA ASN A 21 -10.35 -5.18 -6.06
C ASN A 21 -9.84 -6.10 -7.17
N PHE A 22 -8.69 -6.73 -6.94
CA PHE A 22 -8.12 -7.71 -7.86
C PHE A 22 -8.14 -9.08 -7.24
N LYS A 23 -8.21 -10.12 -8.08
CA LYS A 23 -8.52 -11.49 -7.63
C LYS A 23 -7.51 -12.07 -6.64
N THR A 24 -6.25 -11.63 -6.69
CA THR A 24 -5.20 -12.09 -5.77
C THR A 24 -5.23 -11.39 -4.41
N HIS A 25 -6.02 -10.33 -4.25
CA HIS A 25 -6.16 -9.60 -3.00
C HIS A 25 -7.27 -10.19 -2.15
N ASN A 26 -6.98 -11.34 -1.56
CA ASN A 26 -7.93 -12.03 -0.71
C ASN A 26 -7.20 -12.75 0.43
N ALA A 27 -7.94 -13.23 1.42
CA ALA A 27 -7.36 -13.84 2.62
C ALA A 27 -6.56 -15.13 2.33
N SER A 28 -6.85 -15.87 1.25
CA SER A 28 -6.11 -17.09 0.89
C SER A 28 -4.64 -16.80 0.62
N ALA A 29 -4.30 -15.62 0.10
CA ALA A 29 -2.93 -15.22 -0.17
C ALA A 29 -2.05 -15.28 1.10
N PHE A 30 -2.62 -15.05 2.29
CA PHE A 30 -1.88 -15.23 3.54
C PHE A 30 -1.58 -16.69 3.83
N TYR A 31 -2.54 -17.60 3.60
CA TYR A 31 -2.37 -19.04 3.79
C TYR A 31 -1.47 -19.68 2.72
N GLU A 32 -1.35 -19.05 1.55
CA GLU A 32 -0.40 -19.46 0.50
C GLU A 32 1.04 -19.06 0.84
N THR A 33 1.24 -18.06 1.70
CA THR A 33 2.56 -17.45 1.98
C THR A 33 3.11 -17.78 3.36
N PHE A 34 2.24 -17.92 4.37
CA PHE A 34 2.63 -18.07 5.77
C PHE A 34 2.05 -19.35 6.38
N GLU A 35 2.71 -19.85 7.43
CA GLU A 35 2.19 -20.93 8.26
C GLU A 35 0.77 -20.59 8.76
N PRO A 36 -0.13 -21.57 8.91
CA PRO A 36 -1.55 -21.33 9.17
C PRO A 36 -1.85 -20.42 10.38
N GLU A 37 -1.07 -20.54 11.45
CA GLU A 37 -1.20 -19.70 12.66
C GLU A 37 -0.87 -18.23 12.36
N GLU A 38 0.22 -17.98 11.63
CA GLU A 38 0.65 -16.64 11.24
C GLU A 38 -0.31 -16.03 10.20
N ALA A 39 -0.76 -16.83 9.24
CA ALA A 39 -1.76 -16.40 8.27
C ALA A 39 -3.07 -15.97 8.96
N LYS A 40 -3.55 -16.75 9.93
CA LYS A 40 -4.74 -16.43 10.72
C LYS A 40 -4.53 -15.16 11.55
N ARG A 41 -3.37 -15.02 12.20
CA ARG A 41 -3.01 -13.81 12.97
C ARG A 41 -3.06 -12.55 12.09
N LEU A 42 -2.47 -12.61 10.89
CA LEU A 42 -2.46 -11.48 9.95
C LEU A 42 -3.85 -11.19 9.39
N TRP A 43 -4.64 -12.23 9.11
CA TRP A 43 -6.03 -12.08 8.70
C TRP A 43 -6.88 -11.41 9.78
N ASP A 44 -6.82 -11.88 11.03
CA ASP A 44 -7.60 -11.31 12.14
C ASP A 44 -7.24 -9.86 12.44
N ARG A 45 -5.98 -9.51 12.19
CA ARG A 45 -5.44 -8.15 12.36
C ARG A 45 -5.75 -7.23 11.19
N SER A 46 -6.25 -7.74 10.07
CA SER A 46 -6.52 -6.97 8.86
C SER A 46 -8.01 -6.87 8.56
N GLU A 47 -8.47 -5.69 8.17
CA GLU A 47 -9.80 -5.48 7.59
C GLU A 47 -9.60 -4.97 6.16
N PHE A 48 -10.00 -5.78 5.16
CA PHE A 48 -9.83 -5.41 3.76
C PHE A 48 -11.01 -4.57 3.29
N ILE A 49 -10.69 -3.39 2.77
CA ILE A 49 -11.64 -2.47 2.13
C ILE A 49 -11.22 -2.38 0.67
N PHE A 50 -12.06 -2.84 -0.23
CA PHE A 50 -11.74 -2.83 -1.65
C PHE A 50 -12.29 -1.58 -2.34
N THR A 51 -11.51 -1.00 -3.23
CA THR A 51 -12.05 0.00 -4.17
C THR A 51 -13.06 -0.66 -5.12
N PRO A 52 -13.98 0.09 -5.76
CA PRO A 52 -14.81 -0.45 -6.83
C PRO A 52 -13.97 -1.15 -7.90
N LYS A 53 -14.53 -2.16 -8.58
CA LYS A 53 -13.82 -3.01 -9.55
C LYS A 53 -13.09 -2.23 -10.66
N HIS A 54 -13.58 -1.05 -11.01
CA HIS A 54 -12.98 -0.15 -12.01
C HIS A 54 -12.56 1.21 -11.41
N GLY A 55 -12.42 1.27 -10.09
CA GLY A 55 -12.09 2.47 -9.32
C GLY A 55 -10.69 2.42 -8.71
N SER A 56 -9.72 1.78 -9.37
CA SER A 56 -8.36 1.66 -8.83
C SER A 56 -7.68 3.02 -8.64
N TRP A 57 -8.09 4.03 -9.42
CA TRP A 57 -7.65 5.43 -9.30
C TRP A 57 -7.97 6.08 -7.95
N LEU A 58 -8.88 5.47 -7.19
CA LEU A 58 -9.15 5.87 -5.82
C LEU A 58 -8.06 5.37 -4.86
N SER A 59 -7.41 4.22 -5.14
CA SER A 59 -6.46 3.60 -4.21
C SER A 59 -5.31 4.54 -3.84
N MET A 60 -4.85 4.46 -2.58
CA MET A 60 -3.73 5.27 -2.11
C MET A 60 -2.46 4.97 -2.91
N GLU A 61 -2.27 3.71 -3.29
CA GLU A 61 -1.13 3.26 -4.09
C GLU A 61 -1.10 3.92 -5.47
N GLU A 62 -2.22 4.00 -6.19
CA GLU A 62 -2.27 4.67 -7.49
C GLU A 62 -2.09 6.20 -7.36
N ILE A 63 -2.65 6.81 -6.31
CA ILE A 63 -2.45 8.24 -6.04
C ILE A 63 -0.96 8.53 -5.79
N GLU A 64 -0.29 7.75 -4.92
CA GLU A 64 1.14 7.93 -4.67
C GLU A 64 1.98 7.68 -5.92
N LEU A 65 1.62 6.68 -6.74
CA LEU A 65 2.31 6.42 -8.00
C LEU A 65 2.18 7.59 -8.99
N GLN A 66 1.00 8.23 -9.08
CA GLN A 66 0.81 9.42 -9.90
C GLN A 66 1.67 10.60 -9.40
N VAL A 67 1.76 10.80 -8.08
CA VAL A 67 2.61 11.84 -7.49
C VAL A 67 4.09 11.55 -7.75
N LEU A 68 4.54 10.31 -7.54
CA LEU A 68 5.91 9.86 -7.85
C LEU A 68 6.23 10.07 -9.33
N ASN A 69 5.32 9.72 -10.23
CA ASN A 69 5.48 9.96 -11.65
C ASN A 69 5.65 11.44 -11.94
N GLY A 70 4.76 12.30 -11.45
CA GLY A 70 4.83 13.75 -11.69
C GLY A 70 6.07 14.42 -11.08
N GLN A 71 6.53 13.97 -9.92
CA GLN A 71 7.62 14.62 -9.18
C GLN A 71 9.01 14.06 -9.47
N CYS A 72 9.12 12.77 -9.82
CA CYS A 72 10.39 12.06 -9.89
C CYS A 72 10.62 11.40 -11.25
N LEU A 73 9.63 10.66 -11.76
CA LEU A 73 9.81 9.78 -12.93
C LEU A 73 9.39 10.41 -14.27
N ASN A 74 8.93 11.66 -14.28
CA ASN A 74 8.56 12.40 -15.51
C ASN A 74 9.78 12.90 -16.31
N ARG A 75 10.78 12.03 -16.48
CA ARG A 75 12.02 12.28 -17.21
C ARG A 75 12.68 10.96 -17.60
N HIS A 76 13.56 11.00 -18.60
CA HIS A 76 14.37 9.84 -18.93
C HIS A 76 15.40 9.55 -17.82
N ILE A 77 15.50 8.28 -17.43
CA ILE A 77 16.49 7.76 -16.47
C ILE A 77 17.12 6.52 -17.10
N ALA A 78 18.44 6.56 -17.29
CA ALA A 78 19.13 5.62 -18.18
C ALA A 78 19.20 4.19 -17.64
N THR A 79 19.19 4.01 -16.32
CA THR A 79 19.36 2.69 -15.71
C THR A 79 18.35 2.43 -14.60
N THR A 80 18.03 1.16 -14.39
CA THR A 80 17.21 0.72 -13.26
C THR A 80 17.84 1.05 -11.91
N GLN A 81 19.17 1.12 -11.83
CA GLN A 81 19.88 1.50 -10.61
C GLN A 81 19.58 2.96 -10.26
N ASP A 82 19.66 3.85 -11.26
CA ASP A 82 19.33 5.27 -11.07
C ASP A 82 17.85 5.45 -10.70
N ILE A 83 16.94 4.70 -11.34
CA ILE A 83 15.50 4.73 -10.98
C ILE A 83 15.31 4.38 -9.51
N LYS A 84 15.96 3.31 -9.02
CA LYS A 84 15.85 2.90 -7.61
C LYS A 84 16.36 3.98 -6.66
N SER A 85 17.52 4.56 -6.94
CA SER A 85 18.10 5.62 -6.11
C SER A 85 17.23 6.87 -6.06
N GLU A 86 16.64 7.25 -7.19
CA GLU A 86 15.74 8.41 -7.27
C GLU A 86 14.42 8.18 -6.54
N VAL A 87 13.81 6.99 -6.69
CA VAL A 87 12.60 6.60 -5.95
C VAL A 87 12.86 6.56 -4.45
N GLU A 88 14.00 6.02 -4.02
CA GLU A 88 14.39 5.98 -2.60
C GLU A 88 14.58 7.40 -2.03
N ALA A 89 15.28 8.27 -2.76
CA ALA A 89 15.46 9.67 -2.36
C ALA A 89 14.11 10.41 -2.25
N TRP A 90 13.22 10.21 -3.23
CA TRP A 90 11.87 10.78 -3.22
C TRP A 90 11.04 10.28 -2.03
N GLN A 91 11.06 8.96 -1.77
CA GLN A 91 10.34 8.35 -0.66
C GLN A 91 10.85 8.87 0.70
N ASN A 92 12.18 8.95 0.88
CA ASN A 92 12.78 9.48 2.11
C ASN A 92 12.39 10.94 2.35
N HIS A 93 12.36 11.77 1.30
CA HIS A 93 11.91 13.15 1.38
C HIS A 93 10.44 13.27 1.79
N GLY A 94 9.55 12.45 1.20
CA GLY A 94 8.13 12.40 1.54
C GLY A 94 7.88 11.97 2.99
N ASN A 95 8.55 10.89 3.41
CA ASN A 95 8.44 10.34 4.77
C ASN A 95 8.89 11.34 5.83
N ASN A 96 9.98 12.09 5.58
CA ASN A 96 10.48 13.11 6.50
C ASN A 96 9.53 14.30 6.68
N LYS A 97 8.70 14.60 5.66
CA LYS A 97 7.68 15.64 5.75
C LYS A 97 6.42 15.20 6.48
N LYS A 98 6.26 13.90 6.78
CA LYS A 98 5.04 13.31 7.36
C LYS A 98 3.78 13.72 6.60
N SER A 99 3.89 13.85 5.28
CA SER A 99 2.76 14.19 4.42
C SER A 99 1.69 13.11 4.57
N THR A 100 0.47 13.49 4.94
CA THR A 100 -0.66 12.56 5.05
C THR A 100 -1.60 12.76 3.88
N ILE A 101 -2.10 11.66 3.33
CA ILE A 101 -3.21 11.71 2.39
C ILE A 101 -4.49 11.89 3.21
N ILE A 102 -5.19 13.01 3.01
CA ILE A 102 -6.52 13.21 3.60
C ILE A 102 -7.52 12.46 2.73
N TRP A 103 -7.89 11.28 3.19
CA TRP A 103 -8.87 10.44 2.52
C TRP A 103 -10.29 10.98 2.74
N GLN A 104 -10.99 11.34 1.66
CA GLN A 104 -12.33 11.95 1.73
C GLN A 104 -13.47 11.00 1.34
N PHE A 105 -13.19 9.80 0.84
CA PHE A 105 -14.24 8.87 0.43
C PHE A 105 -14.84 8.14 1.63
N THR A 106 -16.15 8.28 1.82
CA THR A 106 -16.89 7.69 2.94
C THR A 106 -17.69 6.45 2.56
N ASN A 107 -17.95 6.23 1.25
CA ASN A 107 -18.75 5.12 0.74
C ASN A 107 -18.03 4.43 -0.41
N PHE A 108 -17.89 3.11 -0.31
CA PHE A 108 -17.49 2.22 -1.41
C PHE A 108 -18.73 1.38 -1.75
N TYR A 109 -19.35 1.67 -2.89
CA TYR A 109 -20.52 0.91 -3.39
C TYR A 109 -20.08 -0.37 -4.11
#